data_AF-D4D9Q8-F1
#
_entry.id   AF-D4D9Q8-F1
#
_cell.length_a   1.000
_cell.length_b   1.000
_cell.length_c   1.000
_cell.angle_alpha   90.00
_cell.angle_beta   90.00
_cell.angle_gamma   90.00
#
_symmetry.space_group_name_H-M   'P 1'
#
loop_
_entity.id
_entity.type
_entity.pdbx_description
1 polymer ?
#
loop_
_entity_poly.entity_id
_entity_poly.type
_entity_poly.pdbx_seq_one_letter_code
_entity_poly.pdbx_strand_id
1 'polypeptide(L)'
;MLDPIPPPPRWLQDLVTPIAQRWSLPTLPYHIHEVILSFALYQFIQSIVAPRISTWLFPKLYPNFSKRTKLGWDIHVVSLTQSTLISVLALWVILVDEERKNMTPVERVYGYSGACGLIQAMATGYFLWDLIISVRHVNVFGVGMLFHAISAVLVFSLGYRPFVNYYAPTFILYELSTPFLNFHWFFDKLNMTGSRAQWYNGMALLSVFFSCRLIWGSWNSFTVFSDIYKAFHISDSSVPLSSPEFYSLVFSARNSTICLDDNCIKANAEVSKFTDFSAAGIPLWLALTYLGSNTVLNSLNWYWFSKMIDAVLKRFRGEDLPSPDKVAPPESIEGDANPIILEAASTLEKEEETLITGALDAESKASNNTTQSIPMNGGSGARRRKA
;
A
#
# COMPACT_ATOMS: atom_id res chain seq x y z
N MET A 1 12.06 21.12 -3.40
CA MET A 1 13.47 20.81 -3.10
C MET A 1 13.98 19.84 -4.15
N LEU A 2 15.28 19.84 -4.44
CA LEU A 2 15.83 18.88 -5.41
C LEU A 2 15.79 17.45 -4.87
N ASP A 3 15.85 16.48 -5.77
CA ASP A 3 16.08 15.09 -5.40
C ASP A 3 17.45 14.96 -4.68
N PRO A 4 17.50 14.40 -3.46
CA PRO A 4 18.78 14.14 -2.79
C PRO A 4 19.62 13.06 -3.49
N ILE A 5 19.02 12.23 -4.35
CA ILE A 5 19.71 11.23 -5.16
C ILE A 5 19.92 11.81 -6.57
N PRO A 6 21.16 11.83 -7.10
CA PRO A 6 21.42 12.35 -8.43
C PRO A 6 20.77 11.47 -9.50
N PRO A 7 20.40 12.04 -10.66
CA PRO A 7 19.83 11.27 -11.76
C PRO A 7 20.81 10.19 -12.25
N PRO A 8 20.30 9.11 -12.88
CA PRO A 8 21.13 8.00 -13.27
C PRO A 8 22.10 8.39 -14.39
N PRO A 9 23.14 7.57 -14.66
CA PRO A 9 24.02 7.79 -15.78
C PRO A 9 23.25 7.97 -17.10
N ARG A 10 23.75 8.81 -18.00
CA ARG A 10 23.07 9.14 -19.27
C ARG A 10 22.67 7.92 -20.08
N TRP A 11 23.53 6.89 -20.15
CA TRP A 11 23.21 5.67 -20.89
C TRP A 11 21.93 4.98 -20.39
N LEU A 12 21.61 5.04 -19.10
CA LEU A 12 20.40 4.46 -18.54
C LEU A 12 19.18 5.33 -18.83
N GLN A 13 19.35 6.66 -18.78
CA GLN A 13 18.31 7.60 -19.21
C GLN A 13 17.98 7.37 -20.70
N ASP A 14 19.00 7.30 -21.55
CA ASP A 14 18.86 7.10 -23.00
C ASP A 14 18.20 5.75 -23.33
N LEU A 15 18.50 4.70 -22.57
CA LEU A 15 17.87 3.39 -22.72
C LEU A 15 16.37 3.41 -22.42
N VAL A 16 15.96 4.19 -21.42
CA VAL A 16 14.58 4.21 -20.91
C VAL A 16 13.72 5.25 -21.61
N THR A 17 14.36 6.32 -22.13
CA THR A 17 13.70 7.44 -22.79
C THR A 17 12.73 7.03 -23.92
N PRO A 18 13.06 6.09 -24.83
CA PRO A 18 12.12 5.69 -25.90
C PRO A 18 10.82 5.10 -25.36
N ILE A 19 10.90 4.28 -24.31
CA ILE A 19 9.71 3.69 -23.66
C ILE A 19 8.96 4.80 -22.90
N ALA A 20 9.68 5.63 -22.15
CA ALA A 20 9.10 6.76 -21.43
C ALA A 20 8.33 7.70 -22.37
N GLN A 21 8.90 8.09 -23.52
CA GLN A 21 8.24 8.93 -24.50
C GLN A 21 7.00 8.26 -25.11
N ARG A 22 7.09 6.96 -25.45
CA ARG A 22 5.96 6.19 -25.99
C ARG A 22 4.75 6.16 -25.07
N TRP A 23 4.99 6.06 -23.76
CA TRP A 23 3.94 6.08 -22.74
C TRP A 23 3.74 7.46 -22.09
N SER A 24 4.38 8.49 -22.64
CA SER A 24 4.42 9.89 -22.17
C SER A 24 4.77 10.04 -20.67
N LEU A 25 5.75 9.29 -20.17
CA LEU A 25 6.25 9.31 -18.79
C LEU A 25 7.59 10.08 -18.68
N PRO A 26 7.66 11.39 -18.97
CA PRO A 26 8.92 12.12 -19.15
C PRO A 26 9.80 12.20 -17.90
N THR A 27 9.24 12.01 -16.70
CA THR A 27 10.02 12.04 -15.45
C THR A 27 10.63 10.67 -15.10
N LEU A 28 10.12 9.58 -15.69
CA LEU A 28 10.59 8.21 -15.42
C LEU A 28 12.10 8.01 -15.67
N PRO A 29 12.72 8.50 -16.76
CA PRO A 29 14.14 8.33 -16.98
C PRO A 29 15.03 8.91 -15.86
N TYR A 30 14.56 9.94 -15.16
CA TYR A 30 15.29 10.58 -14.06
C TYR A 30 15.26 9.74 -12.77
N HIS A 31 14.24 8.91 -12.58
CA HIS A 31 14.05 8.12 -11.36
C HIS A 31 14.07 6.60 -11.58
N ILE A 32 14.32 6.14 -12.82
CA ILE A 32 14.24 4.70 -13.14
C ILE A 32 15.16 3.84 -12.27
N HIS A 33 16.34 4.37 -11.93
CA HIS A 33 17.28 3.70 -11.05
C HIS A 33 16.72 3.54 -9.63
N GLU A 34 16.05 4.54 -9.08
CA GLU A 34 15.37 4.45 -7.78
C GLU A 34 14.25 3.41 -7.79
N VAL A 35 13.46 3.34 -8.87
CA VAL A 35 12.42 2.31 -9.03
C VAL A 35 13.02 0.90 -9.02
N ILE A 36 14.06 0.68 -9.83
CA ILE A 36 14.75 -0.62 -9.95
C ILE A 36 15.41 -1.00 -8.63
N LEU A 37 16.13 -0.06 -7.99
CA LEU A 37 16.82 -0.30 -6.73
C LEU A 37 15.83 -0.56 -5.60
N SER A 38 14.72 0.17 -5.54
CA SER A 38 13.64 -0.06 -4.58
C SER A 38 13.03 -1.45 -4.74
N PHE A 39 12.67 -1.85 -5.97
CA PHE A 39 12.17 -3.20 -6.25
C PHE A 39 13.18 -4.29 -5.85
N ALA A 40 14.44 -4.13 -6.28
CA ALA A 40 15.51 -5.07 -5.99
C ALA A 40 15.79 -5.18 -4.48
N LEU A 41 15.73 -4.07 -3.75
CA LEU A 41 15.89 -4.01 -2.30
C LEU A 41 14.82 -4.86 -1.62
N TYR A 42 13.54 -4.69 -1.95
CA TYR A 42 12.48 -5.45 -1.29
C TYR A 42 12.48 -6.93 -1.67
N GLN A 43 12.81 -7.26 -2.93
CA GLN A 43 13.04 -8.65 -3.33
C GLN A 43 14.22 -9.28 -2.56
N PHE A 44 15.32 -8.53 -2.39
CA PHE A 44 16.47 -8.97 -1.61
C PHE A 44 16.13 -9.15 -0.14
N ILE A 45 15.36 -8.22 0.45
CA ILE A 45 14.90 -8.34 1.83
C ILE A 45 14.07 -9.60 2.00
N GLN A 46 13.07 -9.82 1.15
CA GLN A 46 12.21 -11.01 1.20
C GLN A 46 13.01 -12.31 1.08
N SER A 47 13.92 -12.37 0.11
CA SER A 47 14.57 -13.64 -0.28
C SER A 47 15.75 -14.01 0.62
N ILE A 48 16.39 -13.01 1.21
CA ILE A 48 17.70 -13.17 1.86
C ILE A 48 17.69 -12.60 3.27
N VAL A 49 17.37 -11.31 3.43
CA VAL A 49 17.53 -10.63 4.71
C VAL A 49 16.53 -11.16 5.74
N ALA A 50 15.24 -11.21 5.37
CA ALA A 50 14.17 -11.63 6.25
C ALA A 50 14.37 -13.06 6.75
N PRO A 51 14.65 -14.08 5.91
CA PRO A 51 14.90 -15.44 6.41
C PRO A 51 16.12 -15.55 7.32
N ARG A 52 17.22 -14.85 6.99
CA ARG A 52 18.47 -14.92 7.77
C ARG A 52 18.34 -14.24 9.11
N ILE A 53 17.84 -13.01 9.13
CA ILE A 53 17.64 -12.25 10.38
C ILE A 53 16.59 -12.95 11.25
N SER A 54 15.49 -13.44 10.66
CA SER A 54 14.44 -14.09 11.43
C SER A 54 14.88 -15.44 12.02
N THR A 55 15.70 -16.21 11.30
CA THR A 55 16.33 -17.41 11.85
C THR A 55 17.30 -17.07 12.99
N TRP A 56 18.02 -15.95 12.89
CA TRP A 56 18.95 -15.53 13.94
C TRP A 56 18.23 -14.99 15.19
N LEU A 57 17.20 -14.15 15.02
CA LEU A 57 16.41 -13.59 16.13
C LEU A 57 15.50 -14.63 16.79
N PHE A 58 14.89 -15.51 15.99
CA PHE A 58 13.88 -16.47 16.45
C PHE A 58 14.24 -17.91 16.03
N PRO A 59 15.41 -18.45 16.43
CA PRO A 59 15.94 -19.72 15.93
C PRO A 59 15.06 -20.93 16.28
N LYS A 60 14.24 -20.82 17.34
CA LYS A 60 13.34 -21.89 17.78
C LYS A 60 11.94 -21.83 17.13
N LEU A 61 11.55 -20.68 16.58
CA LEU A 61 10.22 -20.45 16.02
C LEU A 61 10.24 -20.42 14.50
N TYR A 62 10.98 -19.47 13.91
CA TYR A 62 10.94 -19.22 12.46
C TYR A 62 11.30 -20.46 11.62
N PRO A 63 12.38 -21.22 11.91
CA PRO A 63 12.70 -22.43 11.15
C PRO A 63 11.61 -23.51 11.18
N ASN A 64 10.80 -23.54 12.25
CA ASN A 64 9.75 -24.52 12.47
C ASN A 64 8.39 -24.09 11.90
N PHE A 65 8.26 -22.85 11.42
CA PHE A 65 7.04 -22.38 10.77
C PHE A 65 6.74 -23.12 9.46
N SER A 66 5.44 -23.25 9.16
CA SER A 66 4.96 -23.75 7.87
C SER A 66 5.46 -22.86 6.73
N LYS A 67 5.51 -23.39 5.49
CA LYS A 67 5.94 -22.61 4.31
C LYS A 67 5.09 -21.34 4.13
N ARG A 68 3.79 -21.44 4.38
CA ARG A 68 2.85 -20.31 4.29
C ARG A 68 3.13 -19.25 5.35
N THR A 69 3.32 -19.67 6.61
CA THR A 69 3.61 -18.76 7.71
C THR A 69 4.98 -18.09 7.53
N LYS A 70 5.99 -18.80 7.02
CA LYS A 70 7.29 -18.21 6.65
C LYS A 70 7.15 -17.15 5.57
N LEU A 71 6.39 -17.44 4.51
CA LEU A 71 6.13 -16.48 3.46
C LEU A 71 5.44 -15.21 4.00
N GLY A 72 4.40 -15.38 4.81
CA GLY A 72 3.73 -14.25 5.47
C GLY A 72 4.69 -13.46 6.36
N TRP A 73 5.50 -14.15 7.16
CA TRP A 73 6.51 -13.54 8.01
C TRP A 73 7.50 -12.69 7.21
N ASP A 74 8.07 -13.24 6.14
CA ASP A 74 9.06 -12.54 5.32
C ASP A 74 8.45 -11.31 4.64
N ILE A 75 7.18 -11.40 4.24
CA ILE A 75 6.43 -10.26 3.67
C ILE A 75 6.16 -9.19 4.71
N HIS A 76 5.80 -9.55 5.95
CA HIS A 76 5.66 -8.59 7.05
C HIS A 76 6.99 -7.90 7.39
N VAL A 77 8.14 -8.58 7.26
CA VAL A 77 9.46 -7.94 7.41
C VAL A 77 9.72 -6.92 6.29
N VAL A 78 9.38 -7.26 5.04
CA VAL A 78 9.46 -6.31 3.91
C VAL A 78 8.55 -5.11 4.14
N SER A 79 7.28 -5.36 4.47
CA SER A 79 6.28 -4.32 4.74
C SER A 79 6.68 -3.41 5.90
N LEU A 80 7.20 -3.96 7.00
CA LEU A 80 7.70 -3.17 8.13
C LEU A 80 8.88 -2.28 7.72
N THR A 81 9.81 -2.83 6.93
CA THR A 81 10.98 -2.08 6.45
C THR A 81 10.54 -0.95 5.52
N GLN A 82 9.69 -1.25 4.55
CA GLN A 82 9.19 -0.26 3.60
C GLN A 82 8.40 0.83 4.30
N SER A 83 7.40 0.47 5.10
CA SER A 83 6.47 1.43 5.70
C SER A 83 7.17 2.36 6.68
N THR A 84 8.16 1.86 7.41
CA THR A 84 9.02 2.68 8.28
C THR A 84 9.88 3.63 7.45
N LEU A 85 10.61 3.12 6.46
CA LEU A 85 11.51 3.91 5.62
C LEU A 85 10.77 5.01 4.87
N ILE A 86 9.70 4.65 4.15
CA ILE A 86 8.98 5.58 3.30
C ILE A 86 8.21 6.62 4.12
N SER A 87 7.69 6.27 5.30
CA SER A 87 6.99 7.22 6.15
C SER A 87 7.94 8.27 6.71
N VAL A 88 9.15 7.88 7.14
CA VAL A 88 10.18 8.82 7.59
C VAL A 88 10.59 9.76 6.46
N LEU A 89 10.86 9.22 5.27
CA LEU A 89 11.24 10.03 4.12
C LEU A 89 10.10 10.95 3.65
N ALA A 90 8.86 10.48 3.62
CA ALA A 90 7.71 11.28 3.23
C ALA A 90 7.44 12.42 4.21
N LEU A 91 7.54 12.18 5.53
CA LEU A 91 7.46 13.22 6.54
C LEU A 91 8.60 14.23 6.39
N TRP A 92 9.82 13.79 6.14
CA TRP A 92 10.94 14.67 5.88
C TRP A 92 10.69 15.58 4.67
N VAL A 93 10.26 15.03 3.53
CA VAL A 93 9.92 15.83 2.33
C VAL A 93 8.78 16.81 2.63
N ILE A 94 7.71 16.39 3.31
CA ILE A 94 6.60 17.28 3.68
C ILE A 94 7.05 18.45 4.56
N LEU A 95 7.99 18.18 5.48
CA LEU A 95 8.48 19.17 6.45
C LEU A 95 9.59 20.08 5.91
N VAL A 96 10.36 19.64 4.90
CA VAL A 96 11.55 20.36 4.41
C VAL A 96 11.37 20.95 3.01
N ASP A 97 10.50 20.37 2.17
CA ASP A 97 10.29 20.85 0.80
C ASP A 97 9.45 22.14 0.76
N GLU A 98 10.12 23.29 0.84
CA GLU A 98 9.50 24.61 0.76
C GLU A 98 8.85 24.86 -0.60
N GLU A 99 9.44 24.39 -1.70
CA GLU A 99 8.87 24.56 -3.03
C GLU A 99 7.53 23.83 -3.15
N ARG A 100 7.43 22.64 -2.56
CA ARG A 100 6.18 21.86 -2.46
C ARG A 100 5.16 22.58 -1.59
N LYS A 101 5.53 23.04 -0.39
CA LYS A 101 4.60 23.73 0.53
C LYS A 101 3.94 24.95 -0.11
N ASN A 102 4.71 25.68 -0.91
CA ASN A 102 4.27 26.90 -1.57
C ASN A 102 3.52 26.65 -2.89
N MET A 103 3.26 25.40 -3.28
CA MET A 103 2.49 25.10 -4.50
C MET A 103 1.04 25.53 -4.38
N THR A 104 0.59 26.34 -5.34
CA THR A 104 -0.83 26.67 -5.54
C THR A 104 -1.64 25.42 -5.91
N PRO A 105 -2.98 25.43 -5.79
CA PRO A 105 -3.84 24.30 -6.22
C PRO A 105 -3.52 23.75 -7.62
N VAL A 106 -3.18 24.62 -8.56
CA VAL A 106 -2.91 24.24 -9.96
C VAL A 106 -1.47 23.71 -10.10
N GLU A 107 -0.52 24.33 -9.40
CA GLU A 107 0.86 23.84 -9.29
C GLU A 107 0.92 22.47 -8.60
N ARG A 108 0.00 22.13 -7.69
CA ARG A 108 -0.05 20.79 -7.09
C ARG A 108 -0.40 19.70 -8.10
N VAL A 109 -1.08 20.07 -9.19
CA VAL A 109 -1.46 19.13 -10.25
C VAL A 109 -0.36 19.02 -11.29
N TYR A 110 0.21 20.13 -11.76
CA TYR A 110 1.19 20.14 -12.85
C TYR A 110 2.66 20.22 -12.41
N GLY A 111 2.90 20.74 -11.22
CA GLY A 111 4.22 21.01 -10.69
C GLY A 111 4.96 19.74 -10.32
N TYR A 112 6.28 19.83 -10.42
CA TYR A 112 7.18 18.73 -10.13
C TYR A 112 8.18 19.13 -9.03
N SER A 113 8.52 18.20 -8.16
CA SER A 113 9.64 18.34 -7.22
C SER A 113 10.46 17.07 -7.24
N GLY A 114 11.77 17.18 -7.40
CA GLY A 114 12.67 16.01 -7.42
C GLY A 114 12.49 15.12 -6.19
N ALA A 115 12.35 15.69 -5.00
CA ALA A 115 12.14 14.92 -3.78
C ALA A 115 10.78 14.20 -3.73
N CYS A 116 9.72 14.79 -4.28
CA CYS A 116 8.45 14.08 -4.48
C CYS A 116 8.61 12.95 -5.50
N GLY A 117 9.41 13.18 -6.55
CA GLY A 117 9.84 12.17 -7.52
C GLY A 117 10.53 10.97 -6.87
N LEU A 118 11.46 11.20 -5.95
CA LEU A 118 12.10 10.15 -5.15
C LEU A 118 11.09 9.30 -4.37
N ILE A 119 10.19 9.94 -3.63
CA ILE A 119 9.14 9.24 -2.87
C ILE A 119 8.25 8.42 -3.80
N GLN A 120 7.85 9.00 -4.93
CA GLN A 120 7.08 8.33 -5.97
C GLN A 120 7.82 7.11 -6.53
N ALA A 121 9.12 7.22 -6.76
CA ALA A 121 9.95 6.15 -7.32
C ALA A 121 10.17 5.00 -6.35
N MET A 122 10.47 5.31 -5.09
CA MET A 122 10.56 4.32 -4.03
C MET A 122 9.22 3.59 -3.84
N ALA A 123 8.11 4.33 -3.82
CA ALA A 123 6.77 3.76 -3.73
C ALA A 123 6.44 2.89 -4.95
N THR A 124 6.74 3.36 -6.17
CA THR A 124 6.51 2.58 -7.41
C THR A 124 7.25 1.25 -7.36
N GLY A 125 8.55 1.26 -7.01
CA GLY A 125 9.35 0.04 -6.92
C GLY A 125 8.80 -0.96 -5.89
N TYR A 126 8.34 -0.47 -4.74
CA TYR A 126 7.66 -1.29 -3.74
C TYR A 126 6.35 -1.87 -4.25
N PHE A 127 5.44 -1.04 -4.76
CA PHE A 127 4.12 -1.50 -5.18
C PHE A 127 4.17 -2.40 -6.41
N LEU A 128 5.20 -2.29 -7.26
CA LEU A 128 5.46 -3.29 -8.30
C LEU A 128 5.83 -4.65 -7.69
N TRP A 129 6.67 -4.67 -6.66
CA TRP A 129 6.97 -5.90 -5.92
C TRP A 129 5.72 -6.45 -5.23
N ASP A 130 4.95 -5.59 -4.56
CA ASP A 130 3.71 -5.95 -3.87
C ASP A 130 2.66 -6.51 -4.84
N LEU A 131 2.51 -5.93 -6.03
CA LEU A 131 1.64 -6.45 -7.07
C LEU A 131 2.07 -7.85 -7.54
N ILE A 132 3.37 -8.07 -7.77
CA ILE A 132 3.87 -9.39 -8.17
C ILE A 132 3.59 -10.43 -7.09
N ILE A 133 3.84 -10.09 -5.82
CA ILE A 133 3.55 -10.96 -4.68
C ILE A 133 2.05 -11.24 -4.58
N SER A 134 1.22 -10.20 -4.61
CA SER A 134 -0.24 -10.28 -4.54
C SER A 134 -0.83 -11.10 -5.67
N VAL A 135 -0.30 -11.02 -6.90
CA VAL A 135 -0.74 -11.85 -8.03
C VAL A 135 -0.30 -13.30 -7.86
N ARG A 136 0.99 -13.55 -7.60
CA ARG A 136 1.53 -14.92 -7.44
C ARG A 136 0.88 -15.69 -6.33
N HIS A 137 0.48 -14.96 -5.30
CA HIS A 137 -0.07 -15.49 -4.09
C HIS A 137 -1.48 -14.94 -3.90
N VAL A 138 -2.29 -14.75 -4.96
CA VAL A 138 -3.67 -14.20 -4.80
C VAL A 138 -4.57 -15.15 -4.01
N ASN A 139 -4.36 -16.46 -4.10
CA ASN A 139 -5.02 -17.43 -3.22
C ASN A 139 -4.53 -17.34 -1.78
N VAL A 140 -3.52 -16.50 -1.53
CA VAL A 140 -2.83 -16.22 -0.28
C VAL A 140 -2.95 -14.73 0.13
N PHE A 141 -3.19 -13.74 -0.75
CA PHE A 141 -3.45 -12.30 -0.44
C PHE A 141 -4.79 -11.73 -0.90
N GLY A 142 -5.49 -12.46 -1.73
CA GLY A 142 -6.90 -12.29 -1.97
C GLY A 142 -7.21 -11.01 -2.71
N VAL A 143 -8.48 -10.86 -3.02
CA VAL A 143 -8.88 -9.92 -4.06
C VAL A 143 -8.79 -8.48 -3.58
N GLY A 144 -9.00 -8.23 -2.28
CA GLY A 144 -8.87 -6.90 -1.67
C GLY A 144 -7.46 -6.34 -1.78
N MET A 145 -6.43 -7.13 -1.41
CA MET A 145 -5.04 -6.71 -1.54
C MET A 145 -4.59 -6.62 -2.99
N LEU A 146 -5.13 -7.47 -3.88
CA LEU A 146 -4.85 -7.34 -5.31
C LEU A 146 -5.36 -5.99 -5.86
N PHE A 147 -6.58 -5.58 -5.52
CA PHE A 147 -7.08 -4.26 -5.90
C PHE A 147 -6.28 -3.13 -5.28
N HIS A 148 -5.86 -3.27 -4.02
CA HIS A 148 -4.93 -2.34 -3.38
C HIS A 148 -3.64 -2.19 -4.19
N ALA A 149 -2.96 -3.30 -4.50
CA ALA A 149 -1.69 -3.29 -5.21
C ALA A 149 -1.83 -2.72 -6.63
N ILE A 150 -2.90 -3.07 -7.36
CA ILE A 150 -3.18 -2.51 -8.69
C ILE A 150 -3.39 -1.00 -8.60
N SER A 151 -4.27 -0.54 -7.69
CA SER A 151 -4.54 0.89 -7.52
C SER A 151 -3.31 1.66 -7.08
N ALA A 152 -2.49 1.11 -6.18
CA ALA A 152 -1.25 1.71 -5.72
C ALA A 152 -0.23 1.86 -6.86
N VAL A 153 -0.01 0.80 -7.65
CA VAL A 153 0.86 0.89 -8.84
C VAL A 153 0.34 1.94 -9.82
N LEU A 154 -0.97 2.00 -10.07
CA LEU A 154 -1.55 2.99 -10.97
C LEU A 154 -1.30 4.42 -10.47
N VAL A 155 -1.63 4.76 -9.22
CA VAL A 155 -1.48 6.14 -8.74
C VAL A 155 -0.02 6.60 -8.73
N PHE A 156 0.93 5.74 -8.36
CA PHE A 156 2.35 6.12 -8.32
C PHE A 156 3.04 6.07 -9.70
N SER A 157 2.61 5.17 -10.59
CA SER A 157 3.17 5.11 -11.96
C SER A 157 2.62 6.21 -12.86
N LEU A 158 1.35 6.60 -12.69
CA LEU A 158 0.75 7.67 -13.47
C LEU A 158 1.38 9.03 -13.15
N GLY A 159 1.95 9.22 -11.97
CA GLY A 159 2.68 10.44 -11.61
C GLY A 159 3.96 10.68 -12.44
N TYR A 160 4.42 9.72 -13.25
CA TYR A 160 5.54 9.98 -14.18
C TYR A 160 5.12 10.75 -15.44
N ARG A 161 3.83 10.76 -15.76
CA ARG A 161 3.21 11.87 -16.51
C ARG A 161 3.08 12.98 -15.47
N PRO A 162 3.83 14.09 -15.52
CA PRO A 162 3.94 15.09 -14.45
C PRO A 162 2.55 15.58 -14.01
N PHE A 163 1.99 14.86 -13.04
CA PHE A 163 0.60 14.86 -12.65
C PHE A 163 0.56 14.50 -11.18
N VAL A 164 0.01 15.39 -10.36
CA VAL A 164 -0.20 15.24 -8.91
C VAL A 164 1.03 14.76 -8.14
N ASN A 165 2.23 15.06 -8.62
CA ASN A 165 3.50 14.66 -7.99
C ASN A 165 3.62 15.20 -6.54
N TYR A 166 3.05 16.38 -6.28
CA TYR A 166 2.88 16.96 -4.93
C TYR A 166 2.29 15.96 -3.91
N TYR A 167 1.37 15.10 -4.37
CA TYR A 167 0.63 14.18 -3.52
C TYR A 167 1.32 12.85 -3.26
N ALA A 168 2.45 12.55 -3.92
CA ALA A 168 3.22 11.33 -3.68
C ALA A 168 3.59 11.15 -2.20
N PRO A 169 4.25 12.12 -1.52
CA PRO A 169 4.50 12.01 -0.08
C PRO A 169 3.23 12.12 0.76
N THR A 170 2.15 12.73 0.24
CA THR A 170 0.89 12.87 0.98
C THR A 170 0.16 11.54 1.13
N PHE A 171 -0.01 10.79 0.04
CA PHE A 171 -0.79 9.55 0.03
C PHE A 171 0.03 8.34 0.48
N ILE A 172 1.35 8.36 0.33
CA ILE A 172 2.20 7.27 0.87
C ILE A 172 2.17 7.22 2.41
N LEU A 173 1.80 8.31 3.09
CA LEU A 173 1.61 8.33 4.55
C LEU A 173 0.47 7.43 5.03
N TYR A 174 -0.31 6.82 4.14
CA TYR A 174 -1.21 5.72 4.51
C TYR A 174 -0.41 4.56 5.13
N GLU A 175 0.86 4.41 4.76
CA GLU A 175 1.76 3.43 5.35
C GLU A 175 2.17 3.73 6.79
N LEU A 176 1.88 4.92 7.33
CA LEU A 176 2.29 5.28 8.69
C LEU A 176 1.68 4.37 9.77
N SER A 177 0.51 3.77 9.51
CA SER A 177 -0.11 2.80 10.41
C SER A 177 0.46 1.38 10.26
N THR A 178 1.08 1.07 9.12
CA THR A 178 1.53 -0.27 8.73
C THR A 178 2.63 -0.85 9.65
N PRO A 179 3.56 -0.08 10.24
CA PRO A 179 4.49 -0.62 11.23
C PRO A 179 3.77 -1.23 12.43
N PHE A 180 2.72 -0.57 12.94
CA PHE A 180 1.93 -1.08 14.06
C PHE A 180 1.15 -2.33 13.68
N LEU A 181 0.64 -2.41 12.44
CA LEU A 181 -0.01 -3.61 11.91
C LEU A 181 0.97 -4.79 11.89
N ASN A 182 2.18 -4.59 11.35
CA ASN A 182 3.22 -5.61 11.30
C ASN A 182 3.63 -6.09 12.69
N PHE A 183 3.85 -5.18 13.65
CA PHE A 183 4.15 -5.57 15.03
C PHE A 183 2.99 -6.32 15.69
N HIS A 184 1.74 -5.94 15.40
CA HIS A 184 0.57 -6.65 15.90
C HIS A 184 0.58 -8.10 15.42
N TRP A 185 0.86 -8.30 14.13
CA TRP A 185 1.00 -9.61 13.49
C TRP A 185 2.16 -10.43 14.06
N PHE A 186 3.33 -9.81 14.25
CA PHE A 186 4.47 -10.50 14.85
C PHE A 186 4.16 -10.96 16.28
N PHE A 187 3.44 -10.17 17.08
CA PHE A 187 3.07 -10.59 18.43
C PHE A 187 2.21 -11.85 18.43
N ASP A 188 1.31 -12.05 17.47
CA ASP A 188 0.55 -13.29 17.37
C ASP A 188 1.46 -14.48 17.04
N LYS A 189 2.31 -14.34 16.00
CA LYS A 189 3.18 -15.44 15.57
C LYS A 189 4.30 -15.77 16.56
N LEU A 190 4.59 -14.87 17.49
CA LEU A 190 5.52 -15.07 18.60
C LEU A 190 4.86 -15.65 19.86
N ASN A 191 3.57 -16.02 19.81
CA ASN A 191 2.78 -16.44 20.98
C ASN A 191 2.75 -15.37 22.09
N MET A 192 2.82 -14.10 21.70
CA MET A 192 2.70 -12.93 22.59
C MET A 192 1.31 -12.29 22.50
N THR A 193 0.35 -13.02 21.91
CA THR A 193 -1.02 -12.55 21.75
C THR A 193 -1.55 -12.09 23.10
N GLY A 194 -2.13 -10.87 23.11
CA GLY A 194 -2.58 -9.96 24.18
C GLY A 194 -1.76 -9.87 25.46
N SER A 195 -0.45 -10.06 25.32
CA SER A 195 0.48 -9.33 26.16
C SER A 195 0.14 -7.82 26.21
N ARG A 196 0.56 -7.13 27.27
CA ARG A 196 0.44 -5.66 27.37
C ARG A 196 1.05 -4.96 26.16
N ALA A 197 2.15 -5.49 25.62
CA ALA A 197 2.80 -4.98 24.43
C ALA A 197 1.89 -5.00 23.20
N GLN A 198 1.20 -6.13 22.93
CA GLN A 198 0.25 -6.21 21.82
C GLN A 198 -0.95 -5.28 22.02
N TRP A 199 -1.41 -5.08 23.26
CA TRP A 199 -2.50 -4.13 23.54
C TRP A 199 -2.13 -2.68 23.23
N TYR A 200 -1.01 -2.19 23.78
CA TYR A 200 -0.56 -0.81 23.53
C TYR A 200 -0.32 -0.60 22.03
N ASN A 201 0.27 -1.58 21.36
CA ASN A 201 0.45 -1.54 19.91
C ASN A 201 -0.89 -1.54 19.15
N GLY A 202 -1.88 -2.33 19.58
CA GLY A 202 -3.23 -2.32 18.98
C GLY A 202 -3.94 -0.98 19.13
N MET A 203 -3.81 -0.31 20.29
CA MET A 203 -4.37 1.04 20.48
C MET A 203 -3.66 2.09 19.61
N ALA A 204 -2.33 1.98 19.51
CA ALA A 204 -1.55 2.83 18.61
C ALA A 204 -1.93 2.59 17.14
N LEU A 205 -2.11 1.33 16.72
CA LEU A 205 -2.57 0.95 15.38
C LEU A 205 -3.90 1.62 15.06
N LEU A 206 -4.92 1.46 15.90
CA LEU A 206 -6.24 2.08 15.67
C LEU A 206 -6.15 3.60 15.57
N SER A 207 -5.39 4.22 16.49
CA SER A 207 -5.26 5.68 16.56
C SER A 207 -4.54 6.24 15.32
N VAL A 208 -3.42 5.63 14.93
CA VAL A 208 -2.62 6.07 13.77
C VAL A 208 -3.38 5.78 12.48
N PHE A 209 -3.99 4.60 12.34
CA PHE A 209 -4.79 4.26 11.16
C PHE A 209 -5.94 5.25 10.96
N PHE A 210 -6.71 5.53 12.01
CA PHE A 210 -7.79 6.52 11.96
C PHE A 210 -7.27 7.90 11.55
N SER A 211 -6.16 8.33 12.13
CA SER A 211 -5.59 9.66 11.87
C SER A 211 -5.02 9.79 10.46
N CYS A 212 -4.13 8.89 10.04
CA CYS A 212 -3.41 9.02 8.76
C CYS A 212 -4.24 8.56 7.55
N ARG A 213 -5.08 7.53 7.68
CA ARG A 213 -5.86 6.99 6.56
C ARG A 213 -7.25 7.62 6.46
N LEU A 214 -7.98 7.73 7.56
CA LEU A 214 -9.37 8.19 7.50
C LEU A 214 -9.47 9.72 7.51
N ILE A 215 -8.80 10.39 8.46
CA ILE A 215 -8.85 11.86 8.53
C ILE A 215 -7.96 12.46 7.44
N TRP A 216 -6.64 12.27 7.55
CA TRP A 216 -5.68 12.88 6.63
C TRP A 216 -5.88 12.40 5.19
N GLY A 217 -6.11 11.10 5.01
CA GLY A 217 -6.33 10.53 3.69
C GLY A 217 -7.60 11.00 3.00
N SER A 218 -8.75 10.96 3.67
CA SER A 218 -10.00 11.43 3.06
C SER A 218 -9.94 12.94 2.75
N TRP A 219 -9.33 13.73 3.64
CA TRP A 219 -9.13 15.17 3.41
C TRP A 219 -8.26 15.45 2.17
N ASN A 220 -7.12 14.78 2.05
CA ASN A 220 -6.24 14.97 0.90
C ASN A 220 -6.83 14.38 -0.39
N SER A 221 -7.68 13.36 -0.29
CA SER A 221 -8.44 12.82 -1.42
C SER A 221 -9.46 13.86 -1.92
N PHE A 222 -10.20 14.52 -1.03
CA PHE A 222 -11.05 15.64 -1.45
C PHE A 222 -10.23 16.79 -2.06
N THR A 223 -9.06 17.10 -1.49
CA THR A 223 -8.18 18.16 -1.98
C THR A 223 -7.66 17.87 -3.39
N VAL A 224 -7.15 16.66 -3.67
CA VAL A 224 -6.65 16.32 -5.01
C VAL A 224 -7.78 16.31 -6.05
N PHE A 225 -9.00 15.89 -5.67
CA PHE A 225 -10.17 15.97 -6.54
C PHE A 225 -10.51 17.44 -6.87
N SER A 226 -10.51 18.31 -5.87
CA SER A 226 -10.74 19.75 -6.05
C SER A 226 -9.66 20.42 -6.91
N ASP A 227 -8.40 20.06 -6.70
CA ASP A 227 -7.27 20.65 -7.41
C ASP A 227 -7.24 20.19 -8.88
N ILE A 228 -7.53 18.90 -9.16
CA ILE A 228 -7.74 18.39 -10.52
C ILE A 228 -8.92 19.09 -11.20
N TYR A 229 -10.04 19.29 -10.50
CA TYR A 229 -11.20 20.00 -11.04
C TYR A 229 -10.85 21.45 -11.44
N LYS A 230 -10.13 22.18 -10.59
CA LYS A 230 -9.65 23.54 -10.90
C LYS A 230 -8.71 23.55 -12.11
N ALA A 231 -7.80 22.59 -12.20
CA ALA A 231 -6.87 22.46 -13.31
C ALA A 231 -7.60 22.23 -14.65
N PHE A 232 -8.69 21.46 -14.66
CA PHE A 232 -9.55 21.31 -15.84
C PHE A 232 -10.22 22.63 -16.25
N HIS A 233 -10.81 23.37 -15.30
CA HIS A 233 -11.49 24.63 -15.61
C HIS A 233 -10.56 25.72 -16.16
N ILE A 234 -9.31 25.71 -15.69
CA ILE A 234 -8.27 26.60 -16.21
C ILE A 234 -7.88 26.19 -17.64
N SER A 235 -7.85 24.90 -17.93
CA SER A 235 -7.52 24.37 -19.26
C SER A 235 -8.65 24.59 -20.28
N ASP A 236 -9.91 24.64 -19.83
CA ASP A 236 -11.10 24.94 -20.65
C ASP A 236 -11.29 26.44 -20.90
N SER A 237 -10.62 27.30 -20.13
CA SER A 237 -10.56 28.73 -20.43
C SER A 237 -9.85 28.90 -21.78
N SER A 238 -10.34 29.79 -22.65
CA SER A 238 -9.95 29.96 -24.07
C SER A 238 -8.49 30.37 -24.36
N VAL A 239 -7.57 30.09 -23.43
CA VAL A 239 -6.14 30.33 -23.51
C VAL A 239 -5.49 29.09 -24.15
N PRO A 240 -4.73 29.24 -25.24
CA PRO A 240 -3.98 28.13 -25.80
C PRO A 240 -3.03 27.57 -24.75
N LEU A 241 -3.07 26.27 -24.55
CA LEU A 241 -2.45 25.60 -23.41
C LEU A 241 -0.90 25.53 -23.49
N SER A 242 -0.34 25.92 -24.64
CA SER A 242 1.09 26.13 -24.89
C SER A 242 1.46 27.62 -24.95
N SER A 243 0.61 28.53 -24.49
CA SER A 243 0.87 29.97 -24.54
C SER A 243 1.63 30.47 -23.29
N PRO A 244 2.44 31.54 -23.41
CA PRO A 244 3.03 32.22 -22.26
C PRO A 244 1.99 32.67 -21.22
N GLU A 245 0.76 32.93 -21.65
CA GLU A 245 -0.36 33.30 -20.78
C GLU A 245 -0.78 32.12 -19.88
N PHE A 246 -0.88 30.90 -20.44
CA PHE A 246 -1.15 29.68 -19.66
C PHE A 246 -0.04 29.42 -18.64
N TYR A 247 1.22 29.58 -19.05
CA TYR A 247 2.37 29.46 -18.17
C TYR A 247 2.28 30.40 -16.95
N SER A 248 1.94 31.66 -17.17
CA SER A 248 1.76 32.65 -16.10
C SER A 248 0.54 32.40 -15.21
N LEU A 249 -0.48 31.71 -15.74
CA LEU A 249 -1.71 31.37 -15.04
C LEU A 249 -1.53 30.15 -14.12
N VAL A 250 -0.74 29.17 -14.55
CA VAL A 250 -0.46 27.93 -13.78
C VAL A 250 0.68 28.13 -12.80
N PHE A 251 1.80 28.70 -13.27
CA PHE A 251 2.99 28.92 -12.47
C PHE A 251 3.09 30.40 -12.18
N SER A 252 2.83 30.76 -10.92
CA SER A 252 3.08 32.13 -10.50
C SER A 252 4.57 32.40 -10.63
N ALA A 253 4.94 33.61 -11.07
CA ALA A 253 6.32 34.06 -10.99
C ALA A 253 6.71 34.12 -9.50
N ARG A 254 7.25 33.01 -8.98
CA ARG A 254 7.80 32.95 -7.63
C ARG A 254 8.92 33.98 -7.61
N ASN A 255 8.85 34.91 -6.67
CA ASN A 255 9.76 36.04 -6.63
C ASN A 255 11.18 35.50 -6.42
N SER A 256 11.95 35.35 -7.51
CA SER A 256 13.30 34.76 -7.50
C SER A 256 14.27 35.52 -6.60
N THR A 257 13.90 36.75 -6.22
CA THR A 257 14.53 37.61 -5.23
C THR A 257 14.49 37.05 -3.80
N ILE A 258 13.68 36.04 -3.51
CA ILE A 258 13.60 35.35 -2.21
C ILE A 258 14.61 34.20 -2.09
N CYS A 259 15.14 33.70 -3.22
CA CYS A 259 16.14 32.64 -3.19
C CYS A 259 17.53 33.20 -2.86
N LEU A 260 18.10 32.72 -1.77
CA LEU A 260 19.40 33.16 -1.26
C LEU A 260 20.59 32.32 -1.78
N ASP A 261 20.34 31.15 -2.38
CA ASP A 261 21.37 30.23 -2.87
C ASP A 261 21.01 29.53 -4.19
N ASP A 262 22.01 28.94 -4.84
CA ASP A 262 21.89 28.23 -6.13
C ASP A 262 20.94 27.02 -6.07
N ASN A 263 20.80 26.38 -4.91
CA ASN A 263 19.94 25.21 -4.75
C ASN A 263 18.46 25.62 -4.76
N CYS A 264 18.11 26.71 -4.08
CA CYS A 264 16.77 27.30 -4.11
C CYS A 264 16.38 27.71 -5.53
N ILE A 265 17.30 28.33 -6.28
CA ILE A 265 17.06 28.73 -7.68
C ILE A 265 16.76 27.50 -8.54
N LYS A 266 17.57 26.45 -8.44
CA LYS A 266 17.36 25.19 -9.18
C LYS A 266 16.06 24.50 -8.78
N ALA A 267 15.77 24.42 -7.48
CA ALA A 267 14.55 23.78 -6.98
C ALA A 267 13.28 24.50 -7.45
N ASN A 268 13.29 25.84 -7.46
CA ASN A 268 12.15 26.61 -7.99
C ASN A 268 12.00 26.47 -9.50
N ALA A 269 13.11 26.44 -10.24
CA ALA A 269 13.08 26.18 -11.69
C ALA A 269 12.56 24.77 -12.02
N GLU A 270 12.73 23.79 -11.13
CA GLU A 270 12.29 22.41 -11.36
C GLU A 270 10.75 22.25 -11.33
N VAL A 271 10.05 23.15 -10.63
CA VAL A 271 8.59 23.13 -10.51
C VAL A 271 7.89 23.16 -11.87
N SER A 272 8.43 23.94 -12.81
CA SER A 272 7.92 24.06 -14.17
C SER A 272 8.72 23.26 -15.22
N LYS A 273 9.63 22.37 -14.81
CA LYS A 273 10.55 21.67 -15.74
C LYS A 273 9.85 20.79 -16.78
N PHE A 274 8.71 20.20 -16.43
CA PHE A 274 8.01 19.21 -17.27
C PHE A 274 6.66 19.69 -17.80
N THR A 275 6.43 20.99 -17.78
CA THR A 275 5.15 21.63 -18.15
C THR A 275 4.80 21.48 -19.61
N ASP A 276 5.79 21.41 -20.50
CA ASP A 276 5.56 21.18 -21.93
C ASP A 276 4.85 19.85 -22.19
N PHE A 277 5.03 18.85 -21.33
CA PHE A 277 4.33 17.57 -21.43
C PHE A 277 2.88 17.63 -20.93
N SER A 278 2.55 18.67 -20.19
CA SER A 278 1.21 18.99 -19.69
C SER A 278 0.53 20.10 -20.49
N ALA A 279 1.23 20.69 -21.47
CA ALA A 279 0.75 21.77 -22.34
C ALA A 279 -0.31 21.33 -23.35
N ALA A 280 -0.71 20.06 -23.39
CA ALA A 280 -1.90 19.57 -24.12
C ALA A 280 -3.11 19.32 -23.21
N GLY A 281 -2.94 19.45 -21.89
CA GLY A 281 -3.99 19.35 -20.89
C GLY A 281 -3.93 18.01 -20.19
N ILE A 282 -4.62 17.91 -19.06
CA ILE A 282 -4.76 16.63 -18.36
C ILE A 282 -5.69 15.75 -19.20
N PRO A 283 -5.23 14.61 -19.73
CA PRO A 283 -6.13 13.71 -20.43
C PRO A 283 -7.23 13.23 -19.48
N LEU A 284 -8.50 13.25 -19.92
CA LEU A 284 -9.62 12.85 -19.07
C LEU A 284 -9.44 11.42 -18.51
N TRP A 285 -8.91 10.49 -19.32
CA TRP A 285 -8.63 9.13 -18.87
C TRP A 285 -7.60 9.09 -17.71
N LEU A 286 -6.61 9.99 -17.70
CA LEU A 286 -5.57 10.05 -16.67
C LEU A 286 -6.19 10.45 -15.34
N ALA A 287 -6.99 11.52 -15.36
CA ALA A 287 -7.74 11.97 -14.19
C ALA A 287 -8.71 10.89 -13.70
N LEU A 288 -9.55 10.33 -14.56
CA LEU A 288 -10.51 9.29 -14.17
C LEU A 288 -9.84 8.05 -13.59
N THR A 289 -8.72 7.60 -14.18
CA THR A 289 -7.98 6.43 -13.67
C THR A 289 -7.36 6.71 -12.31
N TYR A 290 -6.76 7.89 -12.13
CA TYR A 290 -6.17 8.29 -10.86
C TYR A 290 -7.23 8.45 -9.77
N LEU A 291 -8.30 9.21 -10.05
CA LEU A 291 -9.40 9.45 -9.12
C LEU A 291 -10.10 8.14 -8.74
N GLY A 292 -10.36 7.26 -9.71
CA GLY A 292 -10.92 5.93 -9.46
C GLY A 292 -10.03 5.07 -8.58
N SER A 293 -8.72 5.03 -8.86
CA SER A 293 -7.74 4.28 -8.04
C SER A 293 -7.65 4.85 -6.63
N ASN A 294 -7.66 6.18 -6.48
CA ASN A 294 -7.68 6.85 -5.18
C ASN A 294 -8.97 6.55 -4.41
N THR A 295 -10.14 6.55 -5.07
CA THR A 295 -11.41 6.15 -4.46
C THR A 295 -11.35 4.71 -3.95
N VAL A 296 -10.85 3.76 -4.77
CA VAL A 296 -10.68 2.35 -4.33
C VAL A 296 -9.81 2.26 -3.09
N LEU A 297 -8.64 2.91 -3.07
CA LEU A 297 -7.73 2.92 -1.93
C LEU A 297 -8.38 3.49 -0.66
N ASN A 298 -9.13 4.59 -0.78
CA ASN A 298 -9.84 5.16 0.35
C ASN A 298 -10.98 4.26 0.84
N SER A 299 -11.77 3.69 -0.08
CA SER A 299 -12.84 2.75 0.27
C SER A 299 -12.30 1.52 1.01
N LEU A 300 -11.15 0.99 0.58
CA LEU A 300 -10.47 -0.10 1.26
C LEU A 300 -10.03 0.30 2.69
N ASN A 301 -9.51 1.52 2.87
CA ASN A 301 -9.18 2.02 4.21
C ASN A 301 -10.40 2.09 5.14
N TRP A 302 -11.53 2.59 4.66
CA TRP A 302 -12.78 2.61 5.42
C TRP A 302 -13.29 1.19 5.74
N TYR A 303 -13.19 0.28 4.76
CA TYR A 303 -13.54 -1.12 4.95
C TYR A 303 -12.68 -1.78 6.02
N TRP A 304 -11.35 -1.67 5.93
CA TRP A 304 -10.43 -2.26 6.90
C TRP A 304 -10.60 -1.65 8.30
N PHE A 305 -10.83 -0.34 8.40
CA PHE A 305 -11.12 0.28 9.69
C PHE A 305 -12.42 -0.25 10.30
N SER A 306 -13.48 -0.37 9.50
CA SER A 306 -14.75 -0.96 9.96
C SER A 306 -14.53 -2.38 10.48
N LYS A 307 -13.72 -3.19 9.79
CA LYS A 307 -13.34 -4.54 10.25
C LYS A 307 -12.54 -4.53 11.55
N MET A 308 -11.58 -3.62 11.70
CA MET A 308 -10.84 -3.47 12.96
C MET A 308 -11.78 -3.09 14.11
N ILE A 309 -12.73 -2.17 13.88
CA ILE A 309 -13.71 -1.79 14.90
C ILE A 309 -14.69 -2.93 15.20
N ASP A 310 -15.20 -3.64 14.20
CA ASP A 310 -16.07 -4.81 14.41
C ASP A 310 -15.37 -5.87 15.26
N ALA A 311 -14.10 -6.14 14.98
CA ALA A 311 -13.30 -7.06 15.76
C ALA A 311 -13.02 -6.57 17.18
N VAL A 312 -13.03 -5.26 17.43
CA VAL A 312 -12.97 -4.69 18.78
C VAL A 312 -14.35 -4.79 19.48
N LEU A 313 -15.44 -4.47 18.78
CA LEU A 313 -16.80 -4.47 19.31
C LEU A 313 -17.32 -5.86 19.64
N LYS A 314 -17.02 -6.86 18.80
CA LYS A 314 -17.33 -8.28 19.08
C LYS A 314 -16.74 -8.71 20.42
N ARG A 315 -15.55 -8.22 20.77
CA ARG A 315 -14.90 -8.50 22.07
C ARG A 315 -15.62 -7.86 23.25
N PHE A 316 -16.21 -6.67 23.08
CA PHE A 316 -16.95 -6.00 24.15
C PHE A 316 -18.35 -6.58 24.36
N ARG A 317 -18.95 -7.20 23.33
CA ARG A 317 -20.30 -7.77 23.38
C ARG A 317 -20.37 -9.18 23.95
N GLY A 318 -19.24 -9.86 24.14
CA GLY A 318 -19.19 -11.20 24.75
C GLY A 318 -19.92 -12.28 23.93
N GLU A 319 -20.04 -12.12 22.61
CA GLU A 319 -20.54 -13.21 21.75
C GLU A 319 -19.45 -14.29 21.65
N ASP A 320 -19.70 -15.42 22.30
CA ASP A 320 -18.82 -16.58 22.37
C ASP A 320 -18.42 -17.07 20.96
N LEU A 321 -17.10 -17.16 20.73
CA LEU A 321 -16.52 -17.93 19.64
C LEU A 321 -16.79 -19.43 19.90
N PRO A 322 -16.96 -20.26 18.85
CA PRO A 322 -17.31 -21.67 19.02
C PRO A 322 -16.24 -22.44 19.84
N SER A 323 -16.70 -23.15 20.86
CA SER A 323 -15.90 -23.80 21.90
C SER A 323 -14.89 -24.84 21.40
N PRO A 324 -13.63 -24.84 21.91
CA PRO A 324 -12.75 -25.98 21.86
C PRO A 324 -12.98 -26.83 23.13
N ASP A 325 -13.86 -27.82 23.04
CA ASP A 325 -13.98 -28.84 24.09
C ASP A 325 -12.64 -29.56 24.29
N LYS A 326 -11.87 -29.20 25.33
CA LYS A 326 -11.51 -30.07 26.48
C LYS A 326 -10.35 -29.52 27.34
N VAL A 327 -10.76 -29.06 28.54
CA VAL A 327 -10.13 -29.19 29.88
C VAL A 327 -8.74 -28.61 30.15
N ALA A 328 -8.70 -27.55 30.98
CA ALA A 328 -7.94 -27.53 32.24
C ALA A 328 -8.38 -26.36 33.16
N PRO A 329 -8.63 -26.61 34.46
CA PRO A 329 -8.47 -25.61 35.53
C PRO A 329 -7.59 -26.15 36.69
N PRO A 330 -7.21 -25.36 37.71
CA PRO A 330 -6.92 -23.92 37.75
C PRO A 330 -5.56 -23.63 38.44
N GLU A 331 -4.86 -22.53 38.10
CA GLU A 331 -4.14 -21.76 39.14
C GLU A 331 -3.84 -20.33 38.69
N SER A 332 -4.39 -19.40 39.46
CA SER A 332 -4.27 -17.95 39.36
C SER A 332 -3.07 -17.45 40.15
N ILE A 333 -2.25 -16.59 39.55
CA ILE A 333 -1.65 -15.46 40.28
C ILE A 333 -1.81 -14.22 39.39
N GLU A 334 -2.64 -13.30 39.88
CA GLU A 334 -2.97 -12.03 39.27
C GLU A 334 -1.77 -11.10 39.14
N GLY A 335 -1.78 -10.35 38.04
CA GLY A 335 -0.88 -9.25 37.75
C GLY A 335 -1.38 -8.48 36.53
N ASP A 336 -2.63 -8.01 36.61
CA ASP A 336 -3.24 -6.94 35.80
C ASP A 336 -2.76 -6.84 34.33
N ALA A 337 -3.29 -7.73 33.49
CA ALA A 337 -3.35 -7.56 32.04
C ALA A 337 -4.61 -8.29 31.55
N ASN A 338 -5.59 -7.53 31.08
CA ASN A 338 -6.89 -8.03 30.64
C ASN A 338 -6.74 -9.22 29.67
N PRO A 339 -7.19 -10.43 30.03
CA PRO A 339 -7.07 -11.62 29.18
C PRO A 339 -7.92 -11.53 27.89
N ILE A 340 -8.73 -10.49 27.79
CA ILE A 340 -9.78 -10.23 26.78
C ILE A 340 -9.20 -9.61 25.48
N ILE A 341 -7.96 -9.15 25.52
CA ILE A 341 -7.27 -8.53 24.37
C ILE A 341 -6.55 -9.59 23.51
N LEU A 342 -6.26 -10.76 24.09
CA LEU A 342 -5.40 -11.78 23.51
C LEU A 342 -5.94 -12.44 22.25
N GLU A 343 -7.22 -12.72 22.12
CA GLU A 343 -7.61 -13.65 21.06
C GLU A 343 -7.84 -12.98 19.70
N ALA A 344 -8.42 -11.78 19.67
CA ALA A 344 -8.90 -11.23 18.40
C ALA A 344 -7.86 -10.47 17.55
N ALA A 345 -6.61 -10.40 18.01
CA ALA A 345 -5.47 -10.08 17.14
C ALA A 345 -5.23 -11.26 16.18
N SER A 346 -5.18 -12.48 16.74
CA SER A 346 -5.01 -13.73 15.97
C SER A 346 -6.18 -14.05 15.04
N THR A 347 -7.41 -13.64 15.39
CA THR A 347 -8.61 -13.86 14.55
C THR A 347 -8.76 -12.80 13.46
N LEU A 348 -8.36 -11.55 13.72
CA LEU A 348 -8.19 -10.53 12.67
C LEU A 348 -7.08 -10.93 11.71
N GLU A 349 -6.00 -11.53 12.20
CA GLU A 349 -4.96 -12.05 11.33
C GLU A 349 -5.39 -13.28 10.57
N LYS A 350 -6.28 -14.15 11.11
CA LYS A 350 -6.84 -15.28 10.35
C LYS A 350 -7.89 -14.85 9.33
N GLU A 351 -8.66 -13.78 9.58
CA GLU A 351 -9.65 -13.22 8.64
C GLU A 351 -9.03 -12.25 7.63
N GLU A 352 -8.07 -11.43 8.05
CA GLU A 352 -7.20 -10.66 7.16
C GLU A 352 -6.35 -11.64 6.37
N GLU A 353 -5.64 -12.62 6.96
CA GLU A 353 -5.00 -13.74 6.25
C GLU A 353 -5.99 -14.64 5.51
N THR A 354 -7.32 -14.67 5.65
CA THR A 354 -8.20 -15.51 4.77
C THR A 354 -8.91 -14.70 3.70
N LEU A 355 -9.16 -13.42 3.93
CA LEU A 355 -9.42 -12.42 2.89
C LEU A 355 -8.16 -12.13 2.09
N ILE A 356 -7.00 -12.47 2.67
CA ILE A 356 -5.71 -12.64 2.04
C ILE A 356 -5.68 -14.07 1.44
N THR A 357 -5.87 -15.17 2.16
CA THR A 357 -5.53 -16.54 1.68
C THR A 357 -6.65 -17.56 1.37
N GLY A 358 -7.89 -17.18 1.11
CA GLY A 358 -9.00 -18.15 1.19
C GLY A 358 -9.93 -18.21 0.00
N ALA A 359 -9.69 -19.17 -0.92
CA ALA A 359 -10.75 -19.88 -1.63
C ALA A 359 -10.29 -21.26 -2.15
N LEU A 360 -10.16 -22.26 -1.27
CA LEU A 360 -10.30 -23.67 -1.64
C LEU A 360 -10.91 -24.43 -0.45
N ASP A 361 -12.23 -24.38 -0.32
CA ASP A 361 -13.02 -25.40 0.41
C ASP A 361 -14.45 -25.53 -0.14
N ALA A 362 -14.67 -25.17 -1.41
CA ALA A 362 -15.95 -25.40 -2.10
C ALA A 362 -15.89 -26.53 -3.15
N GLU A 363 -14.71 -27.00 -3.58
CA GLU A 363 -14.62 -28.04 -4.62
C GLU A 363 -14.42 -29.47 -4.10
N SER A 364 -14.09 -29.68 -2.82
CA SER A 364 -13.92 -31.03 -2.27
C SER A 364 -15.25 -31.77 -1.96
N LYS A 365 -16.38 -31.04 -1.90
CA LYS A 365 -17.71 -31.66 -1.72
C LYS A 365 -18.55 -31.76 -3.00
N ALA A 366 -18.07 -31.24 -4.13
CA ALA A 366 -18.78 -31.32 -5.41
C ALA A 366 -18.29 -32.46 -6.34
N SER A 367 -17.14 -33.08 -6.07
CA SER A 367 -16.56 -34.12 -6.94
C SER A 367 -16.81 -35.57 -6.48
N ASN A 368 -17.83 -35.81 -5.65
CA ASN A 368 -18.21 -37.18 -5.24
C ASN A 368 -19.69 -37.50 -5.46
N ASN A 369 -20.34 -36.89 -6.48
CA ASN A 369 -21.68 -37.29 -6.90
C ASN A 369 -21.84 -37.27 -8.43
N THR A 370 -21.16 -38.18 -9.11
CA THR A 370 -21.70 -38.84 -10.32
C THR A 370 -20.96 -40.17 -10.43
N THR A 371 -21.56 -41.33 -10.18
CA THR A 371 -22.35 -42.04 -11.19
C THR A 371 -23.05 -43.22 -10.51
N GLN A 372 -24.37 -43.23 -10.45
CA GLN A 372 -25.13 -44.48 -10.51
C GLN A 372 -26.28 -44.29 -11.49
N SER A 373 -26.02 -44.78 -12.70
CA SER A 373 -27.01 -45.15 -13.69
C SER A 373 -28.00 -46.15 -13.12
N ILE A 374 -29.28 -45.87 -13.31
CA ILE A 374 -30.40 -46.80 -13.11
C ILE A 374 -30.17 -48.05 -13.97
N PRO A 375 -30.48 -49.24 -13.43
CA PRO A 375 -31.34 -50.16 -14.16
C PRO A 375 -32.51 -50.65 -13.30
N MET A 376 -33.72 -50.50 -13.83
CA MET A 376 -34.84 -51.38 -13.48
C MET A 376 -34.56 -52.76 -14.11
N ASN A 377 -34.49 -53.83 -13.32
CA ASN A 377 -35.48 -54.94 -13.37
C ASN A 377 -35.17 -56.01 -12.31
N GLY A 378 -36.23 -56.71 -11.89
CA GLY A 378 -36.28 -57.56 -10.71
C GLY A 378 -35.46 -58.86 -10.72
N GLY A 379 -35.47 -59.54 -9.56
CA GLY A 379 -34.92 -60.88 -9.42
C GLY A 379 -34.62 -61.27 -7.97
N SER A 380 -35.51 -62.09 -7.42
CA SER A 380 -35.42 -62.85 -6.17
C SER A 380 -34.05 -63.51 -5.90
N GLY A 381 -33.66 -63.65 -4.61
CA GLY A 381 -32.74 -64.72 -4.23
C GLY A 381 -31.82 -64.49 -3.03
N ALA A 382 -32.29 -64.90 -1.84
CA ALA A 382 -31.58 -65.80 -0.93
C ALA A 382 -30.12 -65.51 -0.47
N ARG A 383 -30.01 -65.26 0.85
CA ARG A 383 -29.27 -66.08 1.85
C ARG A 383 -27.72 -65.97 1.93
N ARG A 384 -27.30 -65.67 3.18
CA ARG A 384 -26.30 -66.41 4.01
C ARG A 384 -24.85 -65.87 4.13
N ARG A 385 -24.57 -65.37 5.34
CA ARG A 385 -23.46 -65.64 6.30
C ARG A 385 -21.97 -65.71 5.85
N LYS A 386 -21.18 -65.07 6.73
CA LYS A 386 -19.83 -65.41 7.25
C LYS A 386 -18.69 -65.23 6.24
N ALA A 387 -17.49 -64.79 6.63
CA ALA A 387 -16.80 -64.86 7.91
C ALA A 387 -16.07 -63.54 8.24
#